data_AF-A0A9N8VTC6-F1
#
_entry.id   AF-A0A9N8VTC6-F1
#
_cell.length_a   1.000
_cell.length_b   1.000
_cell.length_c   1.000
_cell.angle_alpha   90.00
_cell.angle_beta   90.00
_cell.angle_gamma   90.00
#
_symmetry.space_group_name_H-M   'P 1'
#
loop_
_entity.id
_entity.type
_entity.pdbx_description
1 polymer ?
#
loop_
_entity_poly.entity_id
_entity_poly.type
_entity_poly.pdbx_seq_one_letter_code
_entity_poly.pdbx_strand_id
1 'polypeptide(L)'
;MTDYFSKAAALAQSAAKLSKKMSEGLVENARELGLEATSSQHYFDTSEEKMQHIRKHLDSRHDREKLDGLKRLIAMISKGRDVSEFFPDVVKNVASNNLEVRKLVYIYLLRYAEEEPDVALLSINTFQKDLTDQNPIIRAMALRVMSGIRVPMIGPIVLLAIKKCIVDLSPYVRKTAAHAIPKCYR
;
A
#
# COMPACT_ATOMS: atom_id res chain seq x y z
N MET A 1 25.36 -49.72 -33.68
CA MET A 1 25.16 -49.16 -32.32
C MET A 1 25.05 -47.63 -32.33
N THR A 2 25.73 -46.94 -33.26
CA THR A 2 25.72 -45.48 -33.44
C THR A 2 24.39 -44.89 -33.93
N ASP A 3 23.65 -45.59 -34.81
CA ASP A 3 22.35 -45.12 -35.33
C ASP A 3 21.24 -45.03 -34.26
N TYR A 4 21.28 -45.91 -33.26
CA TYR A 4 20.32 -45.90 -32.16
C TYR A 4 20.55 -44.69 -31.24
N PHE A 5 21.81 -44.31 -31.01
CA PHE A 5 22.15 -43.12 -30.25
C PHE A 5 21.73 -41.83 -30.97
N SER A 6 21.91 -41.77 -32.29
CA SER A 6 21.49 -40.63 -33.10
C SER A 6 19.96 -40.45 -33.10
N LYS A 7 19.21 -41.54 -33.26
CA LYS A 7 17.73 -41.51 -33.17
C LYS A 7 17.23 -41.14 -31.77
N ALA A 8 17.89 -41.61 -30.71
CA ALA A 8 17.55 -41.25 -29.34
C ALA A 8 17.80 -39.75 -29.06
N ALA A 9 18.91 -39.19 -29.56
CA ALA A 9 19.21 -37.77 -29.43
C ALA A 9 18.22 -36.89 -30.20
N ALA A 10 17.82 -37.31 -31.41
CA ALA A 10 16.81 -36.60 -32.20
C ALA A 10 15.42 -36.60 -31.53
N LEU A 11 15.04 -37.73 -30.92
CA LEU A 11 13.79 -37.84 -30.14
C LEU A 11 13.82 -36.93 -28.91
N ALA A 12 14.93 -36.91 -28.16
CA ALA A 12 15.10 -36.06 -26.98
C ALA A 12 15.03 -34.57 -27.33
N GLN A 13 15.67 -34.15 -28.43
CA GLN A 13 15.57 -32.76 -28.91
C GLN A 13 14.15 -32.40 -29.35
N SER A 14 13.44 -33.33 -29.97
CA SER A 14 12.06 -33.11 -30.41
C SER A 14 11.10 -33.02 -29.22
N ALA A 15 11.30 -33.85 -28.19
CA ALA A 15 10.57 -33.78 -26.93
C ALA A 15 10.84 -32.48 -26.16
N ALA A 16 12.09 -32.01 -26.14
CA ALA A 16 12.46 -30.72 -25.51
C ALA A 16 11.82 -29.53 -26.24
N LYS A 17 11.80 -29.54 -27.59
CA LYS A 17 11.12 -28.52 -28.39
C LYS A 17 9.61 -28.53 -28.19
N LEU A 18 9.01 -29.71 -28.08
CA LEU A 18 7.58 -29.86 -27.81
C LEU A 18 7.22 -29.38 -26.40
N SER A 19 8.01 -29.74 -25.40
CA SER A 19 7.83 -29.27 -24.02
C SER A 19 7.94 -27.74 -23.93
N LYS A 20 8.94 -27.14 -24.60
CA LYS A 20 9.10 -25.69 -24.67
C LYS A 20 7.89 -25.01 -25.34
N LYS A 21 7.45 -25.49 -26.51
CA LYS A 21 6.24 -24.97 -27.18
C LYS A 21 4.97 -25.14 -26.35
N MET A 22 4.83 -26.25 -25.63
CA MET A 22 3.67 -26.49 -24.77
C MET A 22 3.67 -25.55 -23.56
N SER A 23 4.84 -25.25 -22.98
CA SER A 23 4.97 -24.26 -21.91
C SER A 23 4.69 -22.83 -22.38
N GLU A 24 5.17 -22.46 -23.57
CA GLU A 24 4.92 -21.15 -24.18
C GLU A 24 3.44 -20.98 -24.50
N GLY A 25 2.79 -22.00 -25.09
CA GLY A 25 1.36 -22.00 -25.38
C GLY A 25 0.48 -22.02 -24.12
N LEU A 26 0.91 -22.66 -23.03
CA LEU A 26 0.19 -22.61 -21.76
C LEU A 26 0.23 -21.20 -21.14
N VAL A 27 1.36 -20.49 -21.26
CA VAL A 27 1.53 -19.12 -20.78
C VAL A 27 0.73 -18.13 -21.62
N GLU A 28 0.70 -18.30 -22.94
CA GLU A 28 -0.14 -17.48 -23.84
C GLU A 28 -1.64 -17.73 -23.58
N ASN A 29 -2.06 -18.99 -23.47
CA ASN A 29 -3.46 -19.33 -23.18
C ASN A 29 -3.90 -18.87 -21.77
N ALA A 30 -3.01 -18.89 -20.78
CA ALA A 30 -3.31 -18.34 -19.45
C ALA A 30 -3.50 -16.81 -19.47
N ARG A 31 -2.77 -16.10 -20.34
CA ARG A 31 -3.00 -14.66 -20.61
C ARG A 31 -4.32 -14.42 -21.33
N GLU A 32 -4.66 -15.25 -22.30
CA GLU A 32 -5.90 -15.13 -23.08
C GLU A 32 -7.15 -15.46 -22.25
N LEU A 33 -7.03 -16.37 -21.27
CA LEU A 33 -8.10 -16.76 -20.34
C LEU A 33 -8.35 -15.77 -19.20
N GLY A 34 -7.68 -14.61 -19.17
CA GLY A 34 -7.85 -13.62 -18.10
C GLY A 34 -7.44 -14.12 -16.71
N LEU A 35 -6.69 -15.22 -16.65
CA LEU A 35 -5.98 -15.68 -15.45
C LEU A 35 -4.73 -14.81 -15.30
N GLU A 36 -4.93 -13.50 -15.09
CA GLU A 36 -3.86 -12.64 -14.59
C GLU A 36 -3.39 -13.29 -13.29
N ALA A 37 -2.14 -13.79 -13.30
CA ALA A 37 -1.41 -14.11 -12.09
C ALA A 37 -1.72 -13.00 -11.08
N THR A 38 -2.40 -13.37 -9.99
CA THR A 38 -3.02 -12.47 -9.00
C THR A 38 -2.39 -11.09 -9.01
N SER A 39 -3.15 -10.03 -9.30
CA SER A 39 -2.68 -8.63 -9.38
C SER A 39 -1.63 -8.23 -8.31
N SER A 40 -1.68 -8.86 -7.13
CA SER A 40 -0.66 -8.88 -6.08
C SER A 40 0.79 -9.15 -6.57
N GLN A 41 1.02 -10.14 -7.43
CA GLN A 41 2.33 -10.55 -7.92
C GLN A 41 3.06 -9.41 -8.67
N HIS A 42 2.30 -8.61 -9.43
CA HIS A 42 2.84 -7.47 -10.19
C HIS A 42 3.30 -6.31 -9.30
N TYR A 43 2.74 -6.18 -8.09
CA TYR A 43 3.19 -5.17 -7.12
C TYR A 43 4.45 -5.59 -6.36
N PHE A 44 4.74 -6.88 -6.26
CA PHE A 44 5.99 -7.39 -5.71
C PHE A 44 7.15 -7.34 -6.72
N ASP A 45 6.88 -7.03 -7.99
CA ASP A 45 7.91 -6.75 -8.98
C ASP A 45 8.45 -5.32 -8.79
N THR A 46 9.60 -5.22 -8.11
CA THR A 46 10.28 -3.98 -7.73
C THR A 46 11.49 -3.71 -8.63
N SER A 47 11.30 -3.79 -9.95
CA SER A 47 12.33 -3.40 -10.91
C SER A 47 12.59 -1.88 -10.84
N GLU A 48 13.85 -1.47 -11.01
CA GLU A 48 14.29 -0.07 -10.98
C GLU A 48 13.50 0.83 -11.96
N GLU A 49 13.17 0.30 -13.15
CA GLU A 49 12.37 1.00 -14.16
C GLU A 49 10.97 1.39 -13.64
N LYS A 50 10.33 0.51 -12.86
CA LYS A 50 9.00 0.78 -12.27
C LYS A 50 9.09 1.74 -11.08
N MET A 51 10.27 1.89 -10.47
CA MET A 51 10.51 2.83 -9.37
C MET A 51 10.58 4.28 -9.86
N GLN A 52 11.09 4.51 -11.08
CA GLN A 52 11.20 5.86 -11.67
C GLN A 52 9.83 6.53 -11.85
N HIS A 53 8.75 5.76 -11.99
CA HIS A 53 7.42 6.29 -12.24
C HIS A 53 6.57 6.52 -10.98
N ILE A 54 7.07 6.19 -9.78
CA ILE A 54 6.28 6.31 -8.54
C ILE A 54 5.87 7.76 -8.29
N ARG A 55 6.81 8.73 -8.39
CA ARG A 55 6.48 10.16 -8.21
C ARG A 55 5.39 10.61 -9.18
N LYS A 56 5.54 10.24 -10.46
CA LYS A 56 4.55 10.53 -11.52
C LYS A 56 3.17 9.96 -11.19
N HIS A 57 3.11 8.72 -10.70
CA HIS A 57 1.85 8.09 -10.29
C HIS A 57 1.21 8.81 -9.09
N LEU A 58 2.00 9.24 -8.11
CA LEU A 58 1.51 9.96 -6.94
C LEU A 58 1.06 11.40 -7.25
N ASP A 59 1.62 12.01 -8.30
CA ASP A 59 1.20 13.32 -8.84
C ASP A 59 -0.01 13.25 -9.76
N SER A 60 -0.41 12.06 -10.20
CA SER A 60 -1.51 11.90 -11.14
C SER A 60 -2.82 12.46 -10.58
N ARG A 61 -3.71 12.89 -11.48
CA ARG A 61 -5.09 13.24 -11.10
C ARG A 61 -5.98 12.00 -10.99
N HIS A 62 -5.56 10.87 -11.54
CA HIS A 62 -6.34 9.64 -11.56
C HIS A 62 -6.03 8.78 -10.34
N ASP A 63 -7.07 8.44 -9.57
CA ASP A 63 -6.91 7.59 -8.38
C ASP A 63 -6.31 6.22 -8.71
N ARG A 64 -6.59 5.67 -9.91
CA ARG A 64 -6.01 4.39 -10.35
C ARG A 64 -4.48 4.42 -10.38
N GLU A 65 -3.90 5.51 -10.88
CA GLU A 65 -2.45 5.69 -10.95
C GLU A 65 -1.87 5.89 -9.55
N LYS A 66 -2.51 6.73 -8.72
CA LYS A 66 -2.14 6.91 -7.31
C LYS A 66 -2.12 5.58 -6.55
N LEU A 67 -3.15 4.75 -6.76
CA LEU A 67 -3.24 3.43 -6.15
C LEU A 67 -2.10 2.52 -6.59
N ASP A 68 -1.72 2.53 -7.86
CA ASP A 68 -0.58 1.75 -8.35
C ASP A 68 0.73 2.21 -7.67
N GLY A 69 0.98 3.52 -7.63
CA GLY A 69 2.15 4.09 -6.95
C GLY A 69 2.20 3.76 -5.45
N LEU A 70 1.08 3.94 -4.74
CA LEU A 70 1.00 3.65 -3.31
C LEU A 70 1.13 2.15 -2.99
N LYS A 71 0.50 1.27 -3.77
CA LYS A 71 0.62 -0.19 -3.59
C LYS A 71 2.07 -0.65 -3.76
N ARG A 72 2.80 -0.07 -4.73
CA ARG A 72 4.24 -0.32 -4.91
C ARG A 72 5.06 0.15 -3.72
N LEU A 73 4.80 1.36 -3.20
CA LEU A 73 5.45 1.85 -1.97
C LEU A 73 5.23 0.89 -0.80
N ILE A 74 3.98 0.47 -0.55
CA ILE A 74 3.68 -0.47 0.54
C ILE A 74 4.38 -1.83 0.32
N ALA A 75 4.45 -2.32 -0.92
CA ALA A 75 5.17 -3.56 -1.23
C ALA A 75 6.68 -3.43 -0.94
N MET A 76 7.28 -2.28 -1.20
CA MET A 76 8.69 -2.02 -0.87
C MET A 76 8.93 -1.93 0.64
N ILE A 77 8.05 -1.25 1.38
CA ILE A 77 8.09 -1.23 2.85
C ILE A 77 8.01 -2.65 3.42
N SER A 78 7.15 -3.49 2.82
CA SER A 78 6.97 -4.89 3.23
C SER A 78 8.23 -5.74 2.98
N LYS A 79 9.08 -5.33 2.03
CA LYS A 79 10.40 -5.92 1.77
C LYS A 79 11.52 -5.32 2.63
N GLY A 80 11.21 -4.37 3.51
CA GLY A 80 12.20 -3.68 4.34
C GLY A 80 13.04 -2.65 3.60
N ARG A 81 12.64 -2.23 2.39
CA ARG A 81 13.31 -1.14 1.67
C ARG A 81 12.88 0.20 2.28
N ASP A 82 13.85 1.09 2.42
CA ASP A 82 13.54 2.46 2.77
C ASP A 82 13.01 3.22 1.56
N VAL A 83 11.88 3.90 1.75
CA VAL A 83 11.17 4.71 0.75
C VAL A 83 10.71 6.04 1.38
N SER A 84 11.37 6.47 2.46
CA SER A 84 11.17 7.75 3.15
C SER A 84 11.26 8.95 2.19
N GLU A 85 12.07 8.85 1.12
CA GLU A 85 12.23 9.91 0.11
C GLU A 85 10.94 10.32 -0.62
N PHE A 86 9.90 9.47 -0.57
CA PHE A 86 8.59 9.74 -1.19
C PHE A 86 7.60 10.41 -0.21
N PHE A 87 8.02 10.75 1.00
CA PHE A 87 7.13 11.26 2.04
C PHE A 87 6.31 12.48 1.60
N PRO A 88 6.89 13.53 0.97
CA PRO A 88 6.12 14.66 0.47
C PRO A 88 5.10 14.26 -0.61
N ASP A 89 5.47 13.32 -1.48
CA ASP A 89 4.63 12.78 -2.55
C ASP A 89 3.44 11.97 -2.02
N VAL A 90 3.56 11.37 -0.85
CA VAL A 90 2.48 10.65 -0.20
C VAL A 90 1.57 11.61 0.58
N VAL A 91 2.15 12.57 1.32
CA VAL A 91 1.40 13.52 2.14
C VAL A 91 0.41 14.36 1.32
N LYS A 92 0.78 14.79 0.10
CA LYS A 92 -0.13 15.54 -0.78
C LYS A 92 -1.44 14.80 -1.10
N ASN A 93 -1.46 13.47 -0.95
CA ASN A 93 -2.61 12.61 -1.22
C ASN A 93 -3.47 12.27 0.01
N VAL A 94 -3.14 12.81 1.20
CA VAL A 94 -3.85 12.51 2.46
C VAL A 94 -5.34 12.86 2.43
N ALA A 95 -5.71 13.90 1.68
CA ALA A 95 -7.07 14.39 1.53
C ALA A 95 -7.80 13.82 0.30
N SER A 96 -7.31 12.71 -0.29
CA SER A 96 -8.00 12.08 -1.42
C SER A 96 -9.42 11.64 -1.05
N ASN A 97 -10.38 11.80 -1.96
CA ASN A 97 -11.75 11.30 -1.74
C ASN A 97 -11.83 9.76 -1.85
N ASN A 98 -10.82 9.13 -2.44
CA ASN A 98 -10.77 7.68 -2.59
C ASN A 98 -10.29 7.01 -1.30
N LEU A 99 -11.17 6.18 -0.74
CA LEU A 99 -10.91 5.53 0.55
C LEU A 99 -9.71 4.56 0.50
N GLU A 100 -9.46 3.90 -0.63
CA GLU A 100 -8.30 3.01 -0.78
C GLU A 100 -6.99 3.79 -0.79
N VAL A 101 -6.96 4.92 -1.52
CA VAL A 101 -5.81 5.84 -1.54
C VAL A 101 -5.51 6.28 -0.11
N ARG A 102 -6.52 6.75 0.61
CA ARG A 102 -6.38 7.18 2.02
C ARG A 102 -5.83 6.08 2.91
N LYS A 103 -6.34 4.86 2.81
CA LYS A 103 -5.85 3.72 3.61
C LYS A 103 -4.36 3.48 3.39
N LEU A 104 -3.90 3.51 2.13
CA LEU A 104 -2.48 3.29 1.82
C LEU A 104 -1.61 4.46 2.30
N VAL A 105 -2.07 5.70 2.11
CA VAL A 105 -1.39 6.89 2.66
C VAL A 105 -1.26 6.78 4.18
N TYR A 106 -2.31 6.34 4.87
CA TYR A 106 -2.32 6.23 6.33
C TYR A 106 -1.35 5.15 6.84
N ILE A 107 -1.26 4.02 6.14
CA ILE A 107 -0.28 2.97 6.44
C ILE A 107 1.14 3.52 6.28
N TYR A 108 1.40 4.25 5.19
CA TYR A 108 2.70 4.86 4.94
C TYR A 108 3.06 5.89 6.02
N LEU A 109 2.15 6.78 6.40
CA LEU A 109 2.38 7.78 7.44
C LEU A 109 2.66 7.15 8.81
N LEU A 110 1.97 6.06 9.17
CA LEU A 110 2.27 5.32 10.40
C LEU A 110 3.69 4.74 10.44
N ARG A 111 4.31 4.53 9.27
CA ARG A 111 5.68 4.03 9.19
C ARG A 111 6.71 5.16 9.29
N TYR A 112 6.48 6.28 8.60
CA TYR A 112 7.50 7.28 8.33
C TYR A 112 7.30 8.64 9.01
N ALA A 113 6.15 8.91 9.62
CA ALA A 113 5.86 10.24 10.18
C ALA A 113 6.79 10.68 11.32
N GLU A 114 7.53 9.75 11.94
CA GLU A 114 8.52 10.06 12.96
C GLU A 114 9.86 10.54 12.39
N GLU A 115 10.17 10.13 11.17
CA GLU A 115 11.39 10.53 10.47
C GLU A 115 11.24 11.97 9.92
N GLU A 116 10.02 12.33 9.49
CA GLU A 116 9.68 13.63 8.91
C GLU A 116 8.52 14.33 9.67
N PRO A 117 8.70 14.69 10.95
CA PRO A 117 7.63 15.20 11.80
C PRO A 117 7.01 16.50 11.27
N ASP A 118 7.83 17.41 10.73
CA ASP A 118 7.37 18.72 10.26
C ASP A 118 6.43 18.59 9.05
N VAL A 119 6.78 17.72 8.10
CA VAL A 119 5.95 17.45 6.92
C VAL A 119 4.69 16.67 7.33
N ALA A 120 4.78 15.79 8.33
CA ALA A 120 3.63 15.04 8.84
C ALA A 120 2.56 15.95 9.45
N LEU A 121 2.94 17.10 10.03
CA LEU A 121 2.00 18.07 10.61
C LEU A 121 0.98 18.58 9.59
N LEU A 122 1.35 18.65 8.31
CA LEU A 122 0.44 19.03 7.23
C LEU A 122 -0.79 18.12 7.12
N SER A 123 -0.65 16.86 7.56
CA SER A 123 -1.73 15.86 7.56
C SER A 123 -2.71 16.00 8.73
N ILE A 124 -2.33 16.69 9.82
CA ILE A 124 -3.10 16.74 11.07
C ILE A 124 -4.44 17.45 10.89
N ASN A 125 -4.48 18.50 10.07
CA ASN A 125 -5.72 19.20 9.76
C ASN A 125 -6.71 18.31 9.00
N THR A 126 -6.20 17.46 8.11
CA THR A 126 -7.03 16.49 7.38
C THR A 126 -7.60 15.44 8.33
N PHE A 127 -6.78 14.86 9.21
CA PHE A 127 -7.27 13.89 10.19
C PHE A 127 -8.31 14.48 11.14
N GLN A 128 -8.14 15.74 11.57
CA GLN A 128 -9.13 16.42 12.41
C GLN A 128 -10.49 16.56 11.70
N LYS A 129 -10.51 16.87 10.41
CA LYS A 129 -11.73 16.88 9.59
C LYS A 129 -12.33 15.47 9.50
N ASP A 130 -11.49 14.47 9.30
CA ASP A 130 -11.92 13.07 9.18
C ASP A 130 -12.56 12.51 10.47
N LEU A 131 -12.21 13.04 11.65
CA LEU A 131 -12.88 12.69 12.91
C LEU A 131 -14.35 13.14 12.96
N THR A 132 -14.81 13.97 12.02
CA THR A 132 -16.21 14.41 11.88
C THR A 132 -16.92 13.85 10.67
N ASP A 133 -16.27 12.96 9.91
CA ASP A 133 -16.86 12.37 8.72
C ASP A 133 -18.13 11.59 9.06
N GLN A 134 -19.10 11.54 8.16
CA GLN A 134 -20.34 10.76 8.36
C GLN A 134 -20.05 9.26 8.48
N ASN A 135 -19.04 8.77 7.76
CA ASN A 135 -18.63 7.39 7.76
C ASN A 135 -17.80 7.04 9.02
N PRO A 136 -18.29 6.12 9.87
CA PRO A 136 -17.57 5.73 11.09
C PRO A 136 -16.22 5.05 10.81
N ILE A 137 -16.04 4.44 9.63
CA ILE A 137 -14.77 3.84 9.24
C ILE A 137 -13.70 4.91 9.04
N ILE A 138 -14.06 6.04 8.42
CA ILE A 138 -13.16 7.18 8.24
C ILE A 138 -12.78 7.78 9.59
N ARG A 139 -13.76 8.05 10.47
CA ARG A 139 -13.51 8.57 11.82
C ARG A 139 -12.56 7.69 12.61
N ALA A 140 -12.80 6.37 12.62
CA ALA A 140 -11.96 5.41 13.31
C ALA A 140 -10.55 5.32 12.71
N MET A 141 -10.42 5.34 11.37
CA MET A 141 -9.12 5.34 10.69
C MET A 141 -8.29 6.57 11.07
N ALA A 142 -8.89 7.77 11.05
CA ALA A 142 -8.23 9.00 11.44
C ALA A 142 -7.71 8.94 12.88
N LEU A 143 -8.54 8.47 13.82
CA LEU A 143 -8.14 8.29 15.21
C LEU A 143 -6.96 7.31 15.38
N ARG A 144 -6.95 6.21 14.60
CA ARG A 144 -5.85 5.23 14.62
C ARG A 144 -4.53 5.82 14.15
N VAL A 145 -4.57 6.68 13.14
CA VAL A 145 -3.37 7.33 12.61
C VAL A 145 -2.88 8.40 13.58
N MET A 146 -3.77 9.29 14.04
CA MET A 146 -3.42 10.34 15.00
C MET A 146 -2.80 9.77 16.29
N SER A 147 -3.37 8.70 16.84
CA SER A 147 -2.80 8.02 18.03
C SER A 147 -1.62 7.10 17.74
N GLY A 148 -1.33 6.81 16.47
CA GLY A 148 -0.23 5.94 16.05
C GLY A 148 1.03 6.69 15.67
N ILE A 149 0.91 7.95 15.23
CA ILE A 149 2.05 8.81 14.92
C ILE A 149 2.66 9.33 16.23
N ARG A 150 3.95 9.05 16.46
CA ARG A 150 4.68 9.49 17.66
C ARG A 150 5.33 10.87 17.46
N VAL A 151 4.50 11.88 17.18
CA VAL A 151 4.95 13.28 17.11
C VAL A 151 4.56 13.99 18.42
N PRO A 152 5.49 14.33 19.33
CA PRO A 152 5.15 14.83 20.66
C PRO A 152 4.21 16.05 20.66
N MET A 153 4.38 16.93 19.68
CA MET A 153 3.60 18.16 19.55
C MET A 153 2.10 17.92 19.30
N ILE A 154 1.70 16.76 18.77
CA ILE A 154 0.27 16.47 18.50
C ILE A 154 -0.47 15.88 19.71
N GLY A 155 0.22 15.55 20.81
CA GLY A 155 -0.37 14.89 21.98
C GLY A 155 -1.68 15.51 22.49
N PRO A 156 -1.75 16.85 22.72
CA PRO A 156 -2.99 17.51 23.12
C PRO A 156 -4.13 17.32 22.12
N ILE A 157 -3.82 17.36 20.81
CA ILE A 157 -4.81 17.20 19.72
C ILE A 157 -5.32 15.75 19.70
N VAL A 158 -4.43 14.78 19.89
CA VAL A 158 -4.80 13.35 20.00
C VAL A 158 -5.73 13.11 21.20
N LEU A 159 -5.45 13.74 22.35
CA LEU A 159 -6.30 13.61 23.53
C LEU A 159 -7.71 14.17 23.29
N LEU A 160 -7.84 15.31 22.60
CA LEU A 160 -9.13 15.86 22.19
C LEU A 160 -9.86 14.93 21.21
N ALA A 161 -9.14 14.35 20.25
CA ALA A 161 -9.70 13.36 19.33
C ALA A 161 -10.26 12.13 20.06
N ILE A 162 -9.53 11.59 21.04
CA ILE A 162 -9.99 10.45 21.85
C ILE A 162 -11.24 10.81 22.66
N LYS A 163 -11.23 11.97 23.34
CA LYS A 163 -12.40 12.44 24.11
C LYS A 163 -13.65 12.59 23.25
N LYS A 164 -13.48 13.00 22.00
CA LYS A 164 -14.59 13.06 21.03
C LYS A 164 -15.07 11.68 20.61
N CYS A 165 -14.14 10.77 20.29
CA CYS A 165 -14.47 9.46 19.75
C CYS A 165 -14.97 8.44 20.79
N ILE A 166 -14.70 8.63 22.09
CA ILE A 166 -15.18 7.71 23.14
C ILE A 166 -16.70 7.75 23.32
N VAL A 167 -17.33 8.87 22.97
CA VAL A 167 -18.80 9.06 22.98
C VAL A 167 -19.42 8.96 21.58
N ASP A 168 -18.67 8.49 20.58
CA ASP A 168 -19.17 8.35 19.21
C ASP A 168 -20.37 7.38 19.14
N LEU A 169 -21.33 7.64 18.24
CA LEU A 169 -22.49 6.78 18.02
C LEU A 169 -22.10 5.36 17.61
N SER A 170 -21.04 5.21 16.81
CA SER A 170 -20.59 3.93 16.31
C SER A 170 -19.79 3.16 17.36
N PRO A 171 -20.18 1.91 17.69
CA PRO A 171 -19.38 1.05 18.57
C PRO A 171 -17.96 0.81 18.04
N TYR A 172 -17.78 0.82 16.72
CA TYR A 172 -16.47 0.63 16.09
C TYR A 172 -15.50 1.77 16.41
N VAL A 173 -16.00 3.01 16.40
CA VAL A 173 -15.21 4.20 16.74
C VAL A 173 -14.87 4.20 18.23
N ARG A 174 -15.85 3.88 19.10
CA ARG A 174 -15.61 3.78 20.56
C ARG A 174 -14.56 2.72 20.93
N LYS A 175 -14.65 1.53 20.32
CA LYS A 175 -13.63 0.47 20.46
C LYS A 175 -12.25 0.98 20.05
N THR A 176 -12.19 1.73 18.96
CA THR A 176 -10.94 2.30 18.45
C THR A 176 -10.37 3.35 19.40
N ALA A 177 -11.22 4.19 19.99
CA ALA A 177 -10.81 5.16 21.00
C ALA A 177 -10.23 4.48 22.24
N ALA A 178 -10.83 3.39 22.71
CA ALA A 178 -10.29 2.60 23.82
C ALA A 178 -8.86 2.08 23.52
N HIS A 179 -8.60 1.61 22.29
CA HIS A 179 -7.26 1.19 21.87
C HIS A 179 -6.26 2.34 21.67
N ALA A 180 -6.73 3.57 21.51
CA ALA A 180 -5.88 4.75 21.36
C ALA A 180 -5.34 5.24 22.71
N ILE A 181 -6.09 5.08 23.81
CA ILE A 181 -5.73 5.57 25.14
C ILE A 181 -4.32 5.12 25.58
N PRO A 182 -3.94 3.81 25.52
CA PRO A 182 -2.62 3.39 25.98
C PRO A 182 -1.47 3.96 25.14
N LYS A 183 -1.74 4.40 23.90
CA LYS A 183 -0.73 4.96 23.02
C LYS A 183 -0.35 6.40 23.39
N CYS A 184 -1.20 7.11 24.14
CA CYS A 184 -0.92 8.46 24.61
C CYS A 184 0.04 8.52 25.81
N TYR A 185 0.32 7.37 26.43
CA TYR A 185 1.19 7.24 27.60
C TYR A 185 2.50 6.50 27.29
N ARG A 186 2.76 6.24 26.01
CA ARG A 186 4.05 5.74 25.51
C ARG A 186 4.88 6.91 25.02
#